data_AF-A0A6N4SQ28-F1
#
_entry.id   AF-A0A6N4SQ28-F1
#
_cell.length_a   1.000
_cell.length_b   1.000
_cell.length_c   1.000
_cell.angle_alpha   90.00
_cell.angle_beta   90.00
_cell.angle_gamma   90.00
#
_symmetry.space_group_name_H-M   'P 1'
#
loop_
_entity.id
_entity.type
_entity.pdbx_description
1 polymer ?
#
loop_
_entity_poly.entity_id
_entity_poly.type
_entity_poly.pdbx_seq_one_letter_code
_entity_poly.pdbx_strand_id
1 'polypeptide(L)'
;MANKAKSEILERFKKQKSKPNHVIDQGVISHAIFPKLNPKEQDSFNDTLKEMYDEGLILTEQRTGAFCIVLTEKGYDTIYPINEKDAIEKIGKSIMNRFLDTNSRVGHIIDNRWLNYGLTEDLNPKEIDLIDKSISNLIKKEFIVASQNGISLAQKGFDNIY
;
A
#
# COMPACT_ATOMS: atom_id res chain seq x y z
N MET A 1 -19.60 18.50 0.01
CA MET A 1 -19.41 17.67 -1.20
C MET A 1 -17.94 17.28 -1.25
N ALA A 2 -17.60 16.01 -1.52
CA ALA A 2 -16.20 15.63 -1.65
C ALA A 2 -15.59 16.34 -2.86
N ASN A 3 -14.53 17.11 -2.64
CA ASN A 3 -13.86 17.89 -3.68
C ASN A 3 -13.14 16.93 -4.65
N LYS A 4 -13.58 16.88 -5.92
CA LYS A 4 -13.07 15.90 -6.89
C LYS A 4 -11.58 16.06 -7.19
N ALA A 5 -11.07 17.29 -7.19
CA ALA A 5 -9.64 17.55 -7.35
C ALA A 5 -8.81 16.92 -6.23
N LYS A 6 -9.27 17.07 -4.98
CA LYS A 6 -8.66 16.40 -3.81
C LYS A 6 -8.63 14.88 -3.99
N SER A 7 -9.75 14.29 -4.40
CA SER A 7 -9.83 12.84 -4.65
C SER A 7 -8.87 12.39 -5.75
N GLU A 8 -8.76 13.12 -6.86
CA GLU A 8 -7.85 12.76 -7.95
C GLU A 8 -6.37 12.86 -7.54
N ILE A 9 -5.99 13.86 -6.74
CA ILE A 9 -4.62 13.99 -6.21
C ILE A 9 -4.28 12.81 -5.29
N LEU A 10 -5.14 12.54 -4.31
CA LEU A 10 -4.92 11.44 -3.36
C LEU A 10 -4.92 10.07 -4.06
N GLU A 11 -5.83 9.85 -5.01
CA GLU A 11 -5.87 8.63 -5.80
C GLU A 11 -4.62 8.47 -6.68
N ARG A 12 -4.04 9.58 -7.16
CA ARG A 12 -2.78 9.53 -7.91
C ARG A 12 -1.62 9.05 -7.03
N PHE A 13 -1.48 9.58 -5.82
CA PHE A 13 -0.50 9.08 -4.85
C PHE A 13 -0.76 7.60 -4.53
N LYS A 14 -2.03 7.22 -4.36
CA LYS A 14 -2.42 5.84 -4.05
C LYS A 14 -2.00 4.86 -5.15
N LYS A 15 -2.27 5.19 -6.42
CA LYS A 15 -1.92 4.39 -7.60
C LYS A 15 -0.42 4.21 -7.79
N GLN A 16 0.37 5.20 -7.39
CA GLN A 16 1.83 5.15 -7.43
C GLN A 16 2.45 4.42 -6.22
N LYS A 17 1.62 3.86 -5.32
CA LYS A 17 2.07 3.29 -4.04
C LYS A 17 2.96 4.27 -3.26
N SER A 18 2.58 5.55 -3.26
CA SER A 18 3.45 6.61 -2.76
C SER A 18 3.66 6.58 -1.25
N LYS A 19 4.87 6.92 -0.82
CA LYS A 19 5.26 7.09 0.59
C LYS A 19 5.33 8.59 0.94
N PRO A 20 5.43 8.95 2.23
CA PRO A 20 5.70 10.32 2.63
C PRO A 20 6.89 10.93 1.86
N ASN A 21 6.80 12.21 1.52
CA ASN A 21 7.73 12.97 0.68
C ASN A 21 7.75 12.63 -0.82
N HIS A 22 6.93 11.69 -1.28
CA HIS A 22 6.73 11.50 -2.73
C HIS A 22 6.03 12.70 -3.35
N VAL A 23 6.27 12.91 -4.64
CA VAL A 23 5.89 14.13 -5.35
C VAL A 23 5.02 13.84 -6.57
N ILE A 24 4.04 14.70 -6.78
CA ILE A 24 3.34 14.88 -8.05
C ILE A 24 3.81 16.20 -8.64
N ASP A 25 4.47 16.15 -9.78
CA ASP A 25 4.95 17.34 -10.49
C ASP A 25 3.85 18.02 -11.32
N GLN A 26 4.14 19.23 -11.79
CA GLN A 26 3.27 20.03 -12.65
C GLN A 26 2.84 19.30 -13.92
N GLY A 27 3.70 18.48 -14.53
CA GLY A 27 3.35 17.71 -15.72
C GLY A 27 2.25 16.69 -15.43
N VAL A 28 2.37 15.96 -14.33
CA VAL A 28 1.32 15.03 -13.87
C VAL A 28 0.04 15.79 -13.53
N ILE A 29 0.13 16.96 -12.88
CA ILE A 29 -1.03 17.80 -12.59
C ILE A 29 -1.76 18.18 -13.89
N SER A 30 -1.02 18.73 -14.87
CA SER A 30 -1.59 19.21 -16.13
C SER A 30 -2.11 18.09 -17.04
N HIS A 31 -1.47 16.92 -17.07
CA HIS A 31 -1.79 15.86 -18.03
C HIS A 31 -2.61 14.70 -17.46
N ALA A 32 -2.59 14.47 -16.15
CA ALA A 32 -3.27 13.32 -15.53
C ALA A 32 -4.39 13.70 -14.55
N ILE A 33 -4.34 14.90 -13.98
CA ILE A 33 -5.32 15.38 -12.99
C ILE A 33 -6.29 16.38 -13.64
N PHE A 34 -5.78 17.50 -14.15
CA PHE A 34 -6.59 18.57 -14.76
C PHE A 34 -7.60 18.09 -15.82
N PRO A 35 -7.25 17.20 -16.75
CA PRO A 35 -8.17 16.76 -17.80
C PRO A 35 -9.40 16.00 -17.29
N LYS A 36 -9.37 15.53 -16.03
CA LYS A 36 -10.50 14.82 -15.39
C LYS A 36 -11.43 15.75 -14.63
N LEU A 37 -11.02 17.00 -14.42
CA LEU A 37 -11.78 18.01 -13.71
C LEU A 37 -12.67 18.76 -14.70
N ASN A 38 -13.91 19.03 -14.29
CA ASN A 38 -14.79 19.92 -15.05
C ASN A 38 -14.33 21.39 -14.89
N PRO A 39 -14.82 22.33 -15.71
CA PRO A 39 -14.38 23.73 -15.65
C PRO A 39 -14.48 24.37 -14.25
N LYS A 40 -15.56 24.12 -13.50
CA LYS A 40 -15.71 24.66 -12.13
C LYS A 40 -14.70 24.07 -11.14
N GLU A 41 -14.38 22.79 -11.30
CA GLU A 41 -13.36 22.10 -10.48
C GLU A 41 -11.94 22.57 -10.84
N GLN A 42 -11.70 22.94 -12.10
CA GLN A 42 -10.45 23.56 -12.53
C GLN A 42 -10.29 24.97 -11.95
N ASP A 43 -11.35 25.78 -12.00
CA ASP A 43 -11.34 27.15 -11.45
C ASP A 43 -11.07 27.16 -9.93
N SER A 44 -11.57 26.15 -9.22
CA SER A 44 -11.38 25.98 -7.76
C SER A 44 -10.18 25.10 -7.38
N PHE A 45 -9.32 24.73 -8.33
CA PHE A 45 -8.20 23.82 -8.07
C PHE A 45 -7.21 24.37 -7.05
N ASN A 46 -6.86 25.66 -7.16
CA ASN A 46 -5.95 26.31 -6.22
C ASN A 46 -6.53 26.40 -4.80
N ASP A 47 -7.83 26.67 -4.68
CA ASP A 47 -8.53 26.67 -3.39
C ASP A 47 -8.50 25.26 -2.78
N THR A 48 -8.72 24.23 -3.60
CA THR A 48 -8.60 22.83 -3.18
C THR A 48 -7.22 22.49 -2.66
N LEU A 49 -6.16 22.93 -3.36
CA LEU A 49 -4.79 22.72 -2.91
C LEU A 49 -4.51 23.41 -1.58
N LYS A 50 -5.04 24.63 -1.40
CA LYS A 50 -4.94 25.36 -0.15
C LYS A 50 -5.66 24.62 0.98
N GLU A 51 -6.88 24.16 0.77
CA GLU A 51 -7.61 23.35 1.75
C GLU A 51 -6.83 22.08 2.13
N MET A 52 -6.29 21.35 1.16
CA MET A 52 -5.50 20.15 1.44
C MET A 52 -4.19 20.45 2.19
N TYR A 53 -3.57 21.59 1.91
CA TYR A 53 -2.39 22.07 2.64
C TYR A 53 -2.74 22.44 4.08
N ASP A 54 -3.83 23.19 4.28
CA ASP A 54 -4.32 23.61 5.60
C ASP A 54 -4.77 22.41 6.45
N GLU A 55 -5.36 21.39 5.81
CA GLU A 55 -5.65 20.10 6.44
C GLU A 55 -4.38 19.30 6.75
N GLY A 56 -3.22 19.70 6.24
CA GLY A 56 -1.94 19.03 6.41
C GLY A 56 -1.81 17.72 5.65
N LEU A 57 -2.59 17.51 4.58
CA LEU A 57 -2.52 16.31 3.75
C LEU A 57 -1.37 16.37 2.74
N ILE A 58 -1.05 17.58 2.27
CA ILE A 58 0.01 17.82 1.29
C ILE A 58 0.88 19.00 1.71
N LEU A 59 2.07 19.08 1.13
CA LEU A 59 2.84 20.31 1.02
C LEU A 59 2.87 20.75 -0.44
N THR A 60 3.11 22.03 -0.67
CA THR A 60 3.38 22.57 -2.00
C THR A 60 4.80 23.12 -2.02
N GLU A 61 5.58 22.74 -3.01
CA GLU A 61 6.98 23.11 -3.15
C GLU A 61 7.30 23.44 -4.61
N GLN A 62 8.39 24.18 -4.83
CA GLN A 62 8.97 24.37 -6.15
C GLN A 62 10.25 23.53 -6.25
N ARG A 63 10.23 22.47 -7.07
CA ARG A 63 11.39 21.60 -7.32
C ARG A 63 11.82 21.75 -8.77
N THR A 64 13.12 21.98 -8.98
CA THR A 64 13.70 22.22 -10.33
C THR A 64 12.93 23.26 -11.16
N GLY A 65 12.44 24.32 -10.50
CA GLY A 65 11.68 25.40 -11.13
C GLY A 65 10.20 25.11 -11.39
N ALA A 66 9.72 23.88 -11.17
CA ALA A 66 8.33 23.47 -11.40
C ALA A 66 7.54 23.35 -10.09
N PHE A 67 6.24 23.65 -10.16
CA PHE A 67 5.32 23.44 -9.04
C PHE A 67 5.14 21.95 -8.76
N CYS A 68 5.13 21.58 -7.48
CA CYS A 68 5.07 20.21 -7.02
C CYS A 68 4.15 20.08 -5.80
N ILE A 69 3.38 19.00 -5.76
CA ILE A 69 2.58 18.59 -4.60
C ILE A 69 3.32 17.44 -3.92
N VAL A 70 3.58 17.56 -2.62
CA VAL A 70 4.32 16.57 -1.83
C VAL A 70 3.37 15.90 -0.84
N LEU A 71 3.40 14.57 -0.75
CA LEU A 71 2.58 13.81 0.20
C LEU A 71 3.18 13.92 1.61
N THR A 72 2.36 14.32 2.58
CA THR A 72 2.76 14.33 4.00
C THR A 72 2.52 12.97 4.66
N GLU A 73 2.98 12.80 5.90
CA GLU A 73 2.61 11.66 6.75
C GLU A 73 1.08 11.55 6.93
N LYS A 74 0.40 12.65 7.25
CA LYS A 74 -1.06 12.65 7.43
C LYS A 74 -1.80 12.32 6.12
N GLY A 75 -1.30 12.82 4.99
CA GLY A 75 -1.81 12.45 3.67
C GLY A 75 -1.63 10.96 3.38
N TYR A 76 -0.45 10.43 3.68
CA TYR A 76 -0.14 9.00 3.58
C TYR A 76 -1.05 8.14 4.45
N ASP A 77 -1.30 8.56 5.70
CA ASP A 77 -2.26 7.91 6.60
C ASP A 77 -3.69 7.94 6.08
N THR A 78 -4.07 9.03 5.41
CA THR A 78 -5.39 9.20 4.82
C THR A 78 -5.63 8.29 3.62
N ILE A 79 -4.62 8.09 2.76
CA ILE A 79 -4.75 7.23 1.57
C ILE A 79 -4.58 5.74 1.88
N TYR A 80 -3.87 5.42 2.97
CA TYR A 80 -3.69 4.06 3.49
C TYR A 80 -4.14 3.98 4.95
N PRO A 81 -5.46 4.02 5.22
CA PRO A 81 -5.96 3.68 6.53
C PRO A 81 -5.65 2.21 6.80
N ILE A 82 -5.07 1.91 7.96
CA ILE A 82 -4.69 0.55 8.30
C ILE A 82 -5.18 0.18 9.70
N ASN A 83 -5.85 -0.97 9.77
CA ASN A 83 -6.00 -1.71 11.01
C ASN A 83 -4.91 -2.78 11.00
N GLU A 84 -3.86 -2.60 11.82
CA GLU A 84 -2.72 -3.52 11.84
C GLU A 84 -3.15 -4.96 12.07
N LYS A 85 -4.15 -5.21 12.93
CA LYS A 85 -4.60 -6.56 13.24
C LYS A 85 -5.21 -7.24 12.02
N ASP A 86 -6.13 -6.56 11.34
CA ASP A 86 -6.82 -7.11 10.18
C ASP A 86 -5.85 -7.29 9.00
N ALA A 87 -4.92 -6.36 8.82
CA ALA A 87 -3.89 -6.44 7.79
C ALA A 87 -2.95 -7.64 8.03
N ILE A 88 -2.50 -7.84 9.27
CA ILE A 88 -1.66 -8.97 9.66
C ILE A 88 -2.38 -10.30 9.42
N GLU A 89 -3.66 -10.39 9.79
CA GLU A 89 -4.46 -11.60 9.56
C GLU A 89 -4.69 -11.84 8.07
N LYS A 90 -4.95 -10.79 7.28
CA LYS A 90 -5.12 -10.87 5.82
C LYS A 90 -3.83 -11.36 5.14
N ILE A 91 -2.68 -10.78 5.46
CA ILE A 91 -1.39 -11.19 4.91
C ILE A 91 -1.10 -12.65 5.30
N GLY A 92 -1.33 -13.02 6.56
CA GLY A 92 -1.19 -14.40 7.02
C GLY A 92 -2.06 -15.38 6.24
N LYS A 93 -3.32 -15.02 5.95
CA LYS A 93 -4.21 -15.81 5.10
C LYS A 93 -3.68 -15.94 3.68
N SER A 94 -3.18 -14.86 3.06
CA SER A 94 -2.59 -14.92 1.72
C SER A 94 -1.40 -15.90 1.66
N ILE A 95 -0.56 -15.91 2.69
CA ILE A 95 0.55 -16.87 2.80
C ILE A 95 0.03 -18.32 2.92
N MET A 96 -0.95 -18.57 3.79
CA MET A 96 -1.52 -19.93 3.95
C MET A 96 -2.26 -20.39 2.69
N ASN A 97 -3.01 -19.49 2.05
CA ASN A 97 -3.67 -19.75 0.77
C ASN A 97 -2.66 -20.11 -0.31
N ARG A 98 -1.47 -19.48 -0.33
CA ARG A 98 -0.43 -19.86 -1.30
C ARG A 98 0.02 -21.31 -1.13
N PHE A 99 0.10 -21.83 0.10
CA PHE A 99 0.36 -23.25 0.33
C PHE A 99 -0.80 -24.12 -0.17
N LEU A 100 -2.04 -23.71 0.10
CA LEU A 100 -3.24 -24.41 -0.36
C LEU A 100 -3.32 -24.46 -1.90
N ASP A 101 -3.14 -23.32 -2.57
CA ASP A 101 -3.19 -23.18 -4.04
C ASP A 101 -2.11 -24.02 -4.74
N THR A 102 -1.00 -24.27 -4.07
CA THR A 102 0.10 -25.09 -4.57
C THR A 102 0.00 -26.55 -4.15
N ASN A 103 -1.11 -26.96 -3.55
CA ASN A 103 -1.34 -28.31 -2.99
C ASN A 103 -0.19 -28.76 -2.09
N SER A 104 0.27 -27.86 -1.23
CA SER A 104 1.51 -28.07 -0.49
C SER A 104 1.37 -29.09 0.63
N ARG A 105 2.44 -29.89 0.82
CA ARG A 105 2.57 -30.84 1.93
C ARG A 105 3.46 -30.26 3.03
N VAL A 106 3.43 -30.89 4.19
CA VAL A 106 4.38 -30.59 5.27
C VAL A 106 5.81 -30.60 4.74
N GLY A 107 6.57 -29.55 5.04
CA GLY A 107 7.92 -29.36 4.56
C GLY A 107 8.05 -28.57 3.26
N HIS A 108 6.98 -28.42 2.45
CA HIS A 108 7.02 -27.59 1.24
C HIS A 108 7.39 -26.14 1.58
N ILE A 109 8.13 -25.51 0.68
CA ILE A 109 8.69 -24.17 0.87
C ILE A 109 8.04 -23.20 -0.09
N ILE A 110 7.56 -22.08 0.45
CA ILE A 110 7.36 -20.85 -0.31
C ILE A 110 8.66 -20.07 -0.26
N ASP A 111 9.20 -19.77 -1.43
CA ASP A 111 10.50 -19.09 -1.53
C ASP A 111 10.43 -17.58 -1.27
N ASN A 112 11.59 -17.01 -0.95
CA ASN A 112 11.76 -15.57 -0.73
C ASN A 112 11.39 -14.71 -1.95
N ARG A 113 11.48 -15.24 -3.18
CA ARG A 113 11.10 -14.47 -4.37
C ARG A 113 9.60 -14.24 -4.38
N TRP A 114 8.79 -15.25 -4.08
CA TRP A 114 7.36 -15.05 -3.98
C TRP A 114 7.00 -14.14 -2.80
N LEU A 115 7.65 -14.29 -1.64
CA LEU A 115 7.40 -13.39 -0.49
C LEU A 115 7.74 -11.92 -0.80
N ASN A 116 8.83 -11.66 -1.51
CA ASN A 116 9.30 -10.30 -1.78
C ASN A 116 8.60 -9.63 -2.96
N TYR A 117 8.07 -10.40 -3.91
CA TYR A 117 7.48 -9.85 -5.13
C TYR A 117 6.03 -10.26 -5.30
N GLY A 118 5.72 -11.56 -5.26
CA GLY A 118 4.38 -12.07 -5.46
C GLY A 118 3.40 -11.64 -4.37
N LEU A 119 3.78 -11.75 -3.09
CA LEU A 119 2.93 -11.33 -1.97
C LEU A 119 2.71 -9.82 -1.96
N THR A 120 3.69 -9.03 -2.40
CA THR A 120 3.65 -7.55 -2.33
C THR A 120 2.85 -6.89 -3.45
N GLU A 121 2.48 -7.64 -4.49
CA GLU A 121 1.82 -7.11 -5.69
C GLU A 121 0.51 -6.38 -5.35
N ASP A 122 -0.30 -6.99 -4.49
CA ASP A 122 -1.60 -6.45 -4.07
C ASP A 122 -1.56 -5.65 -2.76
N LEU A 123 -0.40 -5.57 -2.11
CA LEU A 123 -0.24 -4.87 -0.84
C LEU A 123 0.10 -3.40 -1.06
N ASN A 124 -0.49 -2.56 -0.23
CA ASN A 124 -0.08 -1.16 -0.12
C ASN A 124 1.18 -1.03 0.74
N PRO A 125 1.89 0.12 0.68
CA PRO A 125 3.14 0.30 1.41
C PRO A 125 3.07 0.01 2.92
N LYS A 126 1.96 0.36 3.61
CA LYS A 126 1.81 0.06 5.04
C LYS A 126 1.57 -1.42 5.31
N GLU A 127 0.85 -2.12 4.43
CA GLU A 127 0.67 -3.56 4.55
C GLU A 127 2.00 -4.31 4.34
N ILE A 128 2.84 -3.83 3.42
CA ILE A 128 4.18 -4.41 3.18
C ILE A 128 5.03 -4.38 4.45
N ASP A 129 5.00 -3.28 5.20
CA ASP A 129 5.73 -3.12 6.46
C ASP A 129 5.23 -4.08 7.57
N LEU A 130 4.10 -4.78 7.37
CA LEU A 130 3.53 -5.76 8.30
C LEU A 130 3.79 -7.22 7.90
N ILE A 131 4.48 -7.49 6.79
CA ILE A 131 4.75 -8.87 6.33
C ILE A 131 5.53 -9.66 7.39
N ASP A 132 6.60 -9.09 7.94
CA ASP A 132 7.44 -9.78 8.93
C ASP A 132 6.68 -10.08 10.23
N LYS A 133 5.82 -9.16 10.67
CA LYS A 133 4.91 -9.38 11.81
C LYS A 133 3.93 -10.51 11.53
N SER A 134 3.41 -10.59 10.30
CA SER A 134 2.49 -11.64 9.86
C SER A 134 3.16 -13.01 9.83
N ILE A 135 4.35 -13.10 9.25
CA ILE A 135 5.18 -14.32 9.23
C ILE A 135 5.49 -14.76 10.67
N SER A 136 5.96 -13.84 11.52
CA SER A 136 6.26 -14.11 12.93
C SER A 136 5.04 -14.65 13.68
N ASN A 137 3.85 -14.11 13.40
CA ASN A 137 2.60 -14.60 13.99
C ASN A 137 2.24 -16.02 13.53
N LEU A 138 2.47 -16.36 12.26
CA LEU A 138 2.26 -17.72 11.75
C LEU A 138 3.26 -18.71 12.34
N ILE A 139 4.52 -18.31 12.51
CA ILE A 139 5.55 -19.12 13.19
C ILE A 139 5.16 -19.36 14.65
N LYS A 140 4.72 -18.32 15.37
CA LYS A 140 4.26 -18.43 16.76
C LYS A 140 3.05 -19.36 16.90
N LYS A 141 2.18 -19.40 15.89
CA LYS A 141 1.05 -20.35 15.83
C LYS A 141 1.47 -21.76 15.43
N GLU A 142 2.73 -21.96 15.06
CA GLU A 142 3.32 -23.21 14.56
C GLU A 142 2.71 -23.65 13.23
N PHE A 143 2.19 -22.71 12.44
CA PHE A 143 1.63 -23.02 11.11
C PHE A 143 2.72 -23.12 10.05
N ILE A 144 3.80 -22.37 10.22
CA ILE A 144 4.96 -22.37 9.34
C ILE A 144 6.24 -22.38 10.16
N VAL A 145 7.36 -22.72 9.52
CA VAL A 145 8.71 -22.65 10.09
C VAL A 145 9.60 -21.82 9.17
N ALA A 146 10.49 -21.01 9.74
CA ALA A 146 11.51 -20.32 8.96
C ALA A 146 12.45 -21.32 8.29
N SER A 147 12.78 -21.07 7.02
CA SER A 147 13.73 -21.87 6.23
C SER A 147 14.77 -20.94 5.61
N GLN A 148 15.95 -21.47 5.26
CA GLN A 148 17.03 -20.68 4.66
C GLN A 148 16.58 -19.93 3.39
N ASN A 149 15.66 -20.52 2.62
CA ASN A 149 15.22 -20.00 1.33
C ASN A 149 13.78 -19.45 1.34
N GLY A 150 13.17 -19.31 2.53
CA GLY A 150 11.80 -18.81 2.66
C GLY A 150 11.09 -19.37 3.89
N ILE A 151 9.86 -19.82 3.72
CA ILE A 151 9.04 -20.38 4.80
C ILE A 151 8.54 -21.77 4.43
N SER A 152 8.54 -22.69 5.39
CA SER A 152 8.11 -24.07 5.21
C SER A 152 6.77 -24.33 5.91
N LEU A 153 5.88 -25.12 5.31
CA LEU A 153 4.61 -25.52 5.92
C LEU A 153 4.85 -26.53 7.05
N ALA A 154 4.35 -26.22 8.25
CA ALA A 154 4.41 -27.12 9.41
C ALA A 154 3.18 -28.05 9.44
N GLN A 155 3.24 -29.12 10.24
CA GLN A 155 2.14 -30.07 10.39
C GLN A 155 0.82 -29.39 10.78
N LYS A 156 0.85 -28.54 11.82
CA LYS A 156 -0.34 -27.83 12.29
C LYS A 156 -0.88 -26.83 11.27
N GLY A 157 -0.01 -26.27 10.42
CA GLY A 157 -0.43 -25.44 9.30
C GLY A 157 -1.09 -26.25 8.19
N PHE A 158 -0.57 -27.44 7.90
CA PHE A 158 -1.18 -28.39 6.97
C PHE A 158 -2.58 -28.83 7.44
N ASP A 159 -2.71 -29.21 8.71
CA ASP A 159 -4.00 -29.58 9.34
C ASP A 159 -4.98 -28.38 9.42
N ASN A 160 -4.48 -27.15 9.25
CA ASN A 160 -5.33 -25.96 9.24
C ASN A 160 -5.93 -25.68 7.85
N ILE A 161 -5.26 -26.10 6.79
CA ILE A 161 -5.69 -25.85 5.40
C ILE A 161 -6.32 -27.08 4.73
N TYR A 162 -6.26 -28.26 5.36
CA TYR A 162 -6.87 -29.53 4.96
C TYR A 162 -7.53 -30.23 6.14
#